data_AF-A0A6P9F5P5-F1
#
_entry.id   AF-A0A6P9F5P5-F1
#
_cell.length_a   1.000
_cell.length_b   1.000
_cell.length_c   1.000
_cell.angle_alpha   90.00
_cell.angle_beta   90.00
_cell.angle_gamma   90.00
#
_symmetry.space_group_name_H-M   'P 1'
#
loop_
_entity.id
_entity.type
_entity.pdbx_description
1 polymer ?
#
loop_
_entity_poly.entity_id
_entity_poly.type
_entity_poly.pdbx_seq_one_letter_code
_entity_poly.pdbx_strand_id
1 'polypeptide(L)'
;MRSGNEENLVDFFKEVRWSKKNDKFVTPMTEEKYNEMAAKMAELEPEKQTKEAAATIFKEVLGHRPGYVRGLGEMVIPESSRQSTNARIVELTERAERSEKETAHYKTLHDDLRANVMLLMEKQDKYDKFLERYELERQTQGESHKETQGPA
;
A
#
# COMPACT_ATOMS: atom_id res chain seq x y z
N MET A 1 -5.65 22.42 -35.36
CA MET A 1 -5.06 22.21 -34.01
C MET A 1 -5.63 23.27 -33.08
N ARG A 2 -6.25 22.88 -31.97
CA ARG A 2 -6.55 23.81 -30.88
C ARG A 2 -5.88 23.26 -29.63
N SER A 3 -4.73 23.85 -29.33
CA SER A 3 -4.18 23.86 -27.98
C SER A 3 -5.17 24.62 -27.09
N GLY A 4 -5.60 23.98 -26.02
CA GLY A 4 -6.54 24.52 -25.06
C GLY A 4 -6.46 23.68 -23.80
N ASN A 5 -5.33 23.85 -23.12
CA ASN A 5 -5.06 23.59 -21.71
C ASN A 5 -5.37 22.20 -21.12
N GLU A 6 -4.46 21.81 -20.26
CA GLU A 6 -4.57 20.75 -19.28
C GLU A 6 -5.63 21.10 -18.22
N GLU A 7 -6.85 21.40 -18.64
CA GLU A 7 -7.92 21.95 -17.82
C GLU A 7 -8.78 20.87 -17.17
N ASN A 8 -9.22 21.19 -15.96
CA ASN A 8 -10.11 20.42 -15.11
C ASN A 8 -11.26 19.77 -15.93
N LEU A 9 -11.48 18.46 -15.77
CA LEU A 9 -12.48 17.71 -16.54
C LEU A 9 -13.92 18.23 -16.34
N VAL A 10 -14.19 18.92 -15.23
CA VAL A 10 -15.46 19.60 -14.99
C VAL A 10 -15.64 20.82 -15.90
N ASP A 11 -14.56 21.56 -16.16
CA ASP A 11 -14.57 22.70 -17.08
C ASP A 11 -14.70 22.24 -18.54
N PHE A 12 -14.00 21.16 -18.90
CA PHE A 12 -14.18 20.49 -20.19
C PHE A 12 -15.63 20.06 -20.42
N PHE A 13 -16.28 19.50 -19.39
CA PHE A 13 -17.69 19.10 -19.48
C PHE A 13 -18.60 20.29 -19.81
N LYS A 14 -18.38 21.43 -19.14
CA LYS A 14 -19.12 22.66 -19.42
C LYS A 14 -18.88 23.13 -20.84
N GLU A 15 -17.62 23.23 -21.28
CA GLU A 15 -17.28 23.71 -22.62
C GLU A 15 -17.99 22.89 -23.70
N VAL A 16 -17.99 21.57 -23.57
CA VAL A 16 -18.60 20.66 -24.54
C VAL A 16 -20.14 20.69 -24.51
N ARG A 17 -20.73 20.93 -23.33
CA ARG A 17 -22.19 20.94 -23.14
C ARG A 17 -22.80 22.33 -23.13
N TRP A 18 -22.02 23.38 -23.38
CA TRP A 18 -22.49 24.76 -23.46
C TRP A 18 -22.83 25.17 -24.88
N SER A 19 -24.06 25.65 -25.09
CA SER A 19 -24.49 26.25 -26.35
C SER A 19 -24.09 27.71 -26.40
N LYS A 20 -23.01 28.04 -27.14
CA LYS A 20 -22.58 29.44 -27.34
C LYS A 20 -23.64 30.33 -27.99
N LYS A 21 -24.57 29.73 -28.76
CA LYS A 21 -25.66 30.46 -29.43
C LYS A 21 -26.77 30.88 -28.47
N ASN A 22 -27.09 30.01 -27.51
CA ASN A 22 -28.21 30.19 -26.60
C ASN A 22 -27.76 30.56 -25.17
N ASP A 23 -26.45 30.70 -24.97
CA ASP A 23 -25.74 30.92 -23.71
C ASP A 23 -26.29 30.08 -22.54
N LYS A 24 -26.46 28.78 -22.80
CA LYS A 24 -27.01 27.82 -21.83
C LYS A 24 -26.54 26.40 -22.13
N PHE A 25 -26.72 25.50 -21.17
CA PHE A 25 -26.49 24.07 -21.40
C PHE A 25 -27.39 23.52 -22.51
N VAL A 26 -26.84 22.58 -23.29
CA VAL A 26 -27.54 21.96 -24.42
C VAL A 26 -28.80 21.22 -23.97
N THR A 27 -28.80 20.61 -22.77
CA THR A 27 -29.99 20.02 -22.14
C THR A 27 -30.01 20.26 -20.62
N PRO A 28 -31.20 20.29 -19.98
CA PRO A 28 -31.32 20.41 -18.52
C PRO A 28 -30.57 19.29 -17.77
N MET A 29 -30.59 18.06 -18.29
CA MET A 29 -29.86 16.93 -17.71
C MET A 29 -28.34 17.16 -17.68
N THR A 30 -27.78 17.87 -18.66
CA THR A 30 -26.34 18.21 -18.65
C THR A 30 -26.01 19.32 -17.66
N GLU A 31 -26.94 20.24 -17.43
CA GLU A 31 -26.81 21.26 -16.40
C GLU A 31 -26.82 20.66 -15.01
N GLU A 32 -27.77 19.77 -14.72
CA GLU A 32 -27.84 19.03 -13.45
C GLU A 32 -26.53 18.29 -13.14
N LYS A 33 -25.98 17.58 -14.14
CA LYS A 33 -24.70 16.86 -14.00
C LYS A 33 -23.52 17.80 -13.77
N TYR A 34 -23.46 18.93 -14.45
CA TYR A 34 -22.40 19.91 -14.21
C TYR A 34 -22.50 20.49 -12.80
N ASN A 35 -23.71 20.83 -12.36
CA ASN A 35 -23.96 21.37 -11.02
C ASN A 35 -23.59 20.35 -9.93
N GLU A 36 -23.86 19.06 -10.15
CA GLU A 36 -23.44 17.99 -9.25
C GLU A 36 -21.91 17.88 -9.16
N MET A 37 -21.20 17.96 -10.29
CA MET A 37 -19.73 17.97 -10.30
C MET A 37 -19.16 19.21 -9.59
N ALA A 38 -19.74 20.38 -9.84
CA ALA A 38 -19.32 21.64 -9.24
C ALA A 38 -19.54 21.64 -7.72
N ALA A 39 -20.67 21.11 -7.25
CA ALA A 39 -20.98 20.95 -5.83
C ALA A 39 -19.95 20.03 -5.15
N LYS A 40 -19.68 18.85 -5.72
CA LYS A 40 -18.67 17.92 -5.19
C LYS A 40 -17.26 18.51 -5.19
N MET A 41 -16.90 19.34 -6.19
CA MET A 41 -15.62 20.06 -6.20
C MET A 41 -15.56 21.15 -5.12
N ALA A 42 -16.66 21.85 -4.86
CA ALA A 42 -16.76 22.88 -3.83
C ALA A 42 -16.74 22.32 -2.40
N GLU A 43 -17.20 21.08 -2.21
CA GLU A 43 -17.10 20.35 -0.93
C GLU A 43 -15.65 19.97 -0.57
N LEU A 44 -14.74 19.92 -1.56
CA LEU A 44 -13.33 19.64 -1.32
C LEU A 44 -12.60 20.88 -0.78
N GLU A 45 -11.69 20.64 0.17
CA GLU A 45 -10.75 21.66 0.62
C GLU A 45 -9.98 22.27 -0.58
N PRO A 46 -9.69 23.58 -0.57
CA PRO A 46 -9.04 24.26 -1.70
C PRO A 46 -7.73 23.60 -2.14
N GLU A 47 -6.97 23.05 -1.20
CA GLU A 47 -5.71 22.33 -1.45
C GLU A 47 -5.90 20.99 -2.16
N LYS A 48 -7.11 20.40 -2.07
CA LYS A 48 -7.49 19.11 -2.65
C LYS A 48 -8.29 19.25 -3.96
N GLN A 49 -8.60 20.47 -4.40
CA GLN A 49 -9.24 20.75 -5.69
C GLN A 49 -8.25 20.59 -6.85
N THR A 50 -7.65 19.42 -6.94
CA THR A 50 -6.66 19.07 -7.97
C THR A 50 -7.34 18.54 -9.24
N LYS A 51 -6.60 18.53 -10.35
CA LYS A 51 -7.04 17.93 -11.61
C LYS A 51 -7.45 16.45 -11.45
N GLU A 52 -6.84 15.74 -10.50
CA GLU A 52 -7.17 14.35 -10.19
C GLU A 52 -8.48 14.19 -9.43
N ALA A 53 -8.75 15.09 -8.48
CA ALA A 53 -10.03 15.11 -7.76
C ALA A 53 -11.19 15.40 -8.73
N ALA A 54 -11.00 16.36 -9.63
CA ALA A 54 -11.92 16.62 -10.72
C ALA A 54 -12.15 15.40 -11.62
N ALA A 55 -11.09 14.65 -11.96
CA ALA A 55 -11.22 13.43 -12.76
C ALA A 55 -12.00 12.33 -12.05
N THR A 56 -11.85 12.23 -10.72
CA THR A 56 -12.60 11.28 -9.89
C THR A 56 -14.07 11.65 -9.85
N ILE A 57 -14.39 12.91 -9.53
CA ILE A 57 -15.77 13.43 -9.48
C ILE A 57 -16.45 13.30 -10.85
N PHE A 58 -15.75 13.65 -11.92
CA PHE A 58 -16.26 13.52 -13.28
C PHE A 58 -16.64 12.06 -13.63
N LYS A 59 -15.81 11.08 -13.26
CA LYS A 59 -16.10 9.65 -13.44
C LYS A 59 -17.24 9.18 -12.56
N GLU A 60 -17.35 9.68 -11.33
CA GLU A 60 -18.41 9.33 -10.38
C GLU A 60 -19.78 9.79 -10.88
N VAL A 61 -19.90 11.07 -11.26
CA VAL A 61 -21.17 11.69 -11.69
C VAL A 61 -21.64 11.17 -13.05
N LEU A 62 -20.73 10.98 -14.00
CA LEU A 62 -21.11 10.50 -15.33
C LEU A 62 -21.21 8.97 -15.41
N GLY A 63 -20.46 8.26 -14.58
CA GLY A 63 -20.28 6.82 -14.66
C GLY A 63 -19.28 6.42 -15.76
N HIS A 64 -18.55 5.33 -15.52
CA HIS A 64 -17.50 4.84 -16.43
C HIS A 64 -17.73 3.37 -16.86
N ARG A 65 -17.50 3.08 -18.15
CA ARG A 65 -17.20 1.74 -18.69
C ARG A 65 -15.78 1.77 -19.28
N PRO A 66 -15.02 0.67 -19.27
CA PRO A 66 -13.68 0.66 -19.85
C PRO A 66 -13.67 1.25 -21.27
N GLY A 67 -12.96 2.36 -21.48
CA GLY A 67 -12.88 3.07 -22.75
C GLY A 67 -13.99 4.08 -23.06
N TYR A 68 -14.99 4.25 -22.19
CA TYR A 68 -16.13 5.16 -22.42
C TYR A 68 -16.64 5.82 -21.13
N VAL A 69 -16.94 7.12 -21.16
CA VAL A 69 -17.65 7.82 -20.07
C VAL A 69 -19.09 8.05 -20.48
N ARG A 70 -20.02 7.58 -19.64
CA ARG A 70 -21.44 7.57 -19.97
C ARG A 70 -21.99 8.99 -19.93
N GLY A 71 -22.65 9.43 -21.00
CA GLY A 71 -23.21 10.78 -21.07
C GLY A 71 -22.31 11.84 -21.70
N LEU A 72 -21.15 11.48 -22.26
CA LEU A 72 -20.38 12.34 -23.18
C LEU A 72 -20.80 12.20 -24.66
N GLY A 73 -21.67 11.26 -25.02
CA GLY A 73 -22.00 11.00 -26.43
C GLY A 73 -20.84 10.32 -27.16
N GLU A 74 -20.71 10.49 -28.48
CA GLU A 74 -19.61 9.96 -29.31
C GLU A 74 -18.34 10.83 -29.18
N MET A 75 -17.91 11.13 -27.95
CA MET A 75 -16.72 11.95 -27.71
C MET A 75 -15.69 11.20 -26.86
N VAL A 76 -14.44 11.23 -27.32
CA VAL A 76 -13.31 10.49 -26.74
C VAL A 76 -12.80 11.22 -25.50
N ILE A 77 -12.59 10.47 -24.41
CA ILE A 77 -11.95 10.96 -23.19
C ILE A 77 -10.52 11.39 -23.55
N PRO A 78 -10.05 12.59 -23.14
CA PRO A 78 -8.68 13.02 -23.38
C PRO A 78 -7.66 11.95 -22.94
N GLU A 79 -6.67 11.67 -23.80
CA GLU A 79 -5.69 10.59 -23.61
C GLU A 79 -4.89 10.71 -22.30
N SER A 80 -4.76 11.93 -21.77
CA SER A 80 -4.06 12.23 -20.51
C SER A 80 -4.60 11.42 -19.31
N SER A 81 -5.91 11.15 -19.25
CA SER A 81 -6.50 10.36 -18.17
C SER A 81 -6.14 8.87 -18.27
N ARG A 82 -6.00 8.34 -19.49
CA ARG A 82 -5.68 6.92 -19.71
C ARG A 82 -4.21 6.63 -19.39
N GLN A 83 -3.30 7.53 -19.76
CA GLN A 83 -1.87 7.39 -19.47
C GLN A 83 -1.57 7.47 -17.97
N SER A 84 -2.20 8.41 -17.23
CA SER A 84 -2.08 8.53 -15.77
C SER A 84 -2.52 7.25 -15.03
N THR A 85 -3.61 6.62 -15.50
CA THR A 85 -4.13 5.40 -14.85
C THR A 85 -3.17 4.21 -15.01
N ASN A 86 -2.58 4.04 -16.20
CA ASN A 86 -1.63 2.96 -16.46
C ASN A 86 -0.32 3.15 -15.68
N ALA A 87 0.22 4.38 -15.64
CA ALA A 87 1.42 4.68 -14.85
C ALA A 87 1.22 4.36 -13.36
N ARG A 88 0.04 4.69 -12.82
CA ARG A 88 -0.33 4.39 -11.43
C ARG A 88 -0.45 2.88 -11.16
N ILE A 89 -0.96 2.11 -12.12
CA ILE A 89 -1.03 0.65 -11.99
C ILE A 89 0.37 0.05 -11.95
N VAL A 90 1.29 0.51 -12.82
CA VAL A 90 2.68 0.05 -12.83
C VAL A 90 3.37 0.35 -11.50
N GLU A 91 3.27 1.58 -11.01
CA GLU A 91 3.88 1.99 -9.74
C GLU A 91 3.34 1.17 -8.55
N LEU A 92 2.03 0.95 -8.49
CA LEU A 92 1.41 0.12 -7.44
C LEU A 92 1.90 -1.33 -7.52
N THR A 93 2.06 -1.87 -8.72
CA THR A 93 2.53 -3.25 -8.92
C THR A 93 3.99 -3.38 -8.48
N GLU A 94 4.87 -2.47 -8.87
CA GLU A 94 6.26 -2.46 -8.44
C GLU A 94 6.41 -2.33 -6.92
N ARG A 95 5.56 -1.50 -6.29
CA ARG A 95 5.57 -1.32 -4.83
C ARG A 95 5.12 -2.58 -4.11
N ALA A 96 4.11 -3.27 -4.64
CA ALA A 96 3.66 -4.55 -4.10
C ALA A 96 4.77 -5.61 -4.20
N GLU A 97 5.43 -5.73 -5.37
CA GLU A 97 6.55 -6.66 -5.56
C GLU A 97 7.73 -6.38 -4.62
N ARG A 98 8.08 -5.11 -4.41
CA ARG A 98 9.14 -4.72 -3.46
C ARG A 98 8.77 -5.10 -2.04
N SER A 99 7.55 -4.79 -1.62
CA SER A 99 7.05 -5.15 -0.29
C SER A 99 7.07 -6.67 -0.07
N GLU A 100 6.67 -7.45 -1.07
CA GLU A 100 6.69 -8.91 -0.98
C GLU A 100 8.11 -9.45 -0.80
N LYS A 101 9.07 -8.95 -1.61
CA LYS A 101 10.49 -9.32 -1.49
C LYS A 101 11.07 -8.97 -0.12
N GLU A 102 10.77 -7.80 0.42
CA GLU A 102 11.23 -7.38 1.76
C GLU A 102 10.64 -8.29 2.85
N THR A 103 9.34 -8.59 2.80
CA THR A 103 8.71 -9.48 3.78
C THR A 103 9.27 -10.89 3.74
N ALA A 104 9.56 -11.42 2.55
CA ALA A 104 10.21 -12.71 2.38
C ALA A 104 11.62 -12.69 2.97
N HIS A 105 12.40 -11.63 2.74
CA HIS A 105 13.74 -11.47 3.28
C HIS A 105 13.77 -11.43 4.81
N TYR A 106 12.91 -10.63 5.43
CA TYR A 106 12.81 -10.55 6.90
C TYR A 106 12.35 -11.87 7.52
N LYS A 107 11.48 -12.61 6.84
CA LYS A 107 11.06 -13.94 7.30
C LYS A 107 12.24 -14.91 7.34
N THR A 108 13.06 -14.94 6.30
CA THR A 108 14.27 -15.78 6.27
C THR A 108 15.25 -15.40 7.39
N LEU A 109 15.53 -14.11 7.58
CA LEU A 109 16.40 -13.65 8.67
C LEU A 109 15.86 -14.05 10.06
N HIS A 110 14.55 -13.97 10.25
CA HIS A 110 13.91 -14.36 11.49
C HIS A 110 14.01 -15.87 11.74
N ASP A 111 13.80 -16.69 10.72
CA ASP A 111 13.93 -18.14 10.81
C ASP A 111 15.37 -18.57 11.13
N ASP A 112 16.37 -17.92 10.50
CA ASP A 112 17.79 -18.14 10.80
C ASP A 112 18.15 -17.75 12.23
N LEU A 113 17.67 -16.58 12.69
CA LEU A 113 17.90 -16.14 14.08
C LEU A 113 17.29 -17.13 15.07
N ARG A 114 16.06 -17.60 14.81
CA ARG A 114 15.39 -18.59 15.65
C ARG A 114 16.19 -19.89 15.71
N ALA A 115 16.70 -20.38 14.59
CA ALA A 115 17.53 -21.57 14.53
C ALA A 115 18.83 -21.40 15.35
N ASN A 116 19.48 -20.25 15.23
CA ASN A 116 20.70 -19.93 15.99
C ASN A 116 20.45 -19.88 17.50
N VAL A 117 19.34 -19.27 17.94
CA VAL A 117 18.96 -19.22 19.35
C VAL A 117 18.68 -20.63 19.90
N MET A 118 17.96 -21.47 19.15
CA MET A 118 17.73 -22.86 19.54
C MET A 118 19.04 -23.63 19.71
N LEU A 119 19.99 -23.47 18.79
CA LEU A 119 21.30 -24.10 18.87
C LEU A 119 22.09 -23.61 20.09
N LEU A 120 22.00 -22.31 20.41
CA LEU A 120 22.65 -21.74 21.59
C LEU A 120 22.09 -22.34 22.88
N MET A 121 20.76 -22.45 22.98
CA MET A 121 20.08 -23.06 24.12
C MET A 121 20.47 -24.54 24.30
N GLU A 122 20.58 -25.30 23.21
CA GLU A 122 21.01 -26.70 23.26
C GLU A 122 22.45 -26.84 23.75
N LYS A 123 23.35 -25.95 23.31
CA LYS A 123 24.73 -25.92 23.79
C LYS A 123 24.79 -25.57 25.27
N GLN A 124 23.98 -24.61 25.71
CA GLN A 124 23.91 -24.22 27.13
C GLN A 124 23.45 -25.39 28.01
N ASP A 125 22.39 -26.10 27.63
CA ASP A 125 21.92 -27.30 28.34
C ASP A 125 22.99 -28.40 28.43
N LYS A 126 23.80 -28.58 27.39
CA LYS A 126 24.93 -29.52 27.42
C LYS A 126 26.03 -29.07 28.38
N TYR A 127 26.35 -27.77 28.42
CA TYR A 127 27.34 -27.23 29.35
C TYR A 127 26.86 -27.33 30.79
N ASP A 128 25.59 -27.03 31.07
CA ASP A 128 25.01 -27.13 32.41
C ASP A 128 25.06 -28.58 32.92
N LYS A 129 24.64 -29.55 32.10
CA LYS A 129 24.77 -31.00 32.42
C LYS A 129 26.21 -31.47 32.60
N PHE A 130 27.16 -30.85 31.90
CA PHE A 130 28.58 -31.16 32.09
C PHE A 130 29.08 -30.62 33.44
N LEU A 131 28.74 -29.39 33.79
CA LEU A 131 29.08 -28.78 35.07
C LEU A 131 28.48 -29.55 36.24
N GLU A 132 27.19 -29.90 36.18
CA GLU A 132 26.52 -30.70 37.21
C GLU A 132 27.24 -32.04 37.47
N ARG A 133 27.62 -32.75 36.40
CA ARG A 133 28.38 -34.01 36.52
C ARG A 133 29.76 -33.80 37.12
N TYR A 134 30.47 -32.77 36.68
CA TYR A 134 31.80 -32.45 37.20
C TYR A 134 31.77 -32.08 38.69
N GLU A 135 30.76 -31.33 39.12
CA GLU A 135 30.55 -30.99 40.54
C GLU A 135 30.23 -32.23 41.38
N LEU A 136 29.39 -33.13 40.87
CA LEU A 136 29.06 -34.40 41.53
C LEU A 136 30.29 -35.31 41.70
N GLU A 137 31.13 -35.44 40.66
CA GLU A 137 32.38 -36.20 40.71
C GLU A 137 33.35 -35.63 41.76
N ARG A 138 33.44 -34.30 41.89
CA ARG A 138 34.25 -33.64 42.92
C ARG A 138 33.76 -33.90 44.34
N GLN A 139 32.44 -33.89 44.56
CA GLN A 139 31.86 -34.14 45.89
C GLN A 139 32.11 -35.59 46.33
N THR A 140 31.88 -36.55 45.44
CA THR A 140 32.12 -37.97 45.71
C THR A 140 33.59 -38.31 45.99
N GLN A 141 34.54 -37.70 45.26
CA GLN A 141 35.97 -37.87 45.57
C GLN A 141 36.38 -37.20 46.90
N GLY A 142 35.79 -36.06 47.26
CA GLY A 142 36.05 -35.37 48.52
C GLY A 142 35.51 -36.12 49.76
N GLU A 143 34.42 -36.89 49.59
CA GLU A 143 33.81 -37.70 50.65
C GLU A 143 34.55 -39.04 50.85
N SER A 144 35.02 -39.67 49.77
CA SER A 144 35.77 -40.94 49.83
C SER A 144 37.06 -40.86 50.66
N HIS A 145 37.74 -39.71 50.66
CA HIS A 145 38.93 -39.49 51.48
C HIS A 145 38.65 -39.23 52.97
N LYS A 146 37.41 -38.88 53.35
CA LYS A 146 37.04 -38.66 54.76
C LYS A 146 36.61 -39.94 55.47
N GLU A 147 36.05 -40.92 54.75
CA GLU A 147 35.62 -42.20 55.36
C GLU A 147 36.77 -43.18 55.66
N THR A 148 37.96 -43.00 55.08
CA THR A 148 39.11 -43.90 55.32
C THR A 148 39.93 -43.57 56.58
N GLN A 149 39.54 -42.58 57.37
CA GLN A 149 40.13 -42.26 58.68
C GLN A 149 39.09 -42.38 59.80
N GLY A 150 38.54 -43.58 60.01
CA GLY A 150 37.82 -43.93 61.23
C GLY A 150 38.79 -44.42 62.32
N PRO A 151 38.61 -44.06 63.60
CA PRO A 151 39.61 -44.22 64.65
C PRO A 151 39.83 -45.68 65.05
N ALA A 152 41.08 -46.00 65.38
CA ALA A 152 41.53 -47.25 66.00
C ALA A 152 41.18 -47.33 67.49
#